data_AF-A0A943DQR6-F1
#
_entry.id   AF-A0A943DQR6-F1
#
_cell.length_a   1.000
_cell.length_b   1.000
_cell.length_c   1.000
_cell.angle_alpha   90.00
_cell.angle_beta   90.00
_cell.angle_gamma   90.00
#
_symmetry.space_group_name_H-M   'P 1'
#
loop_
_entity.id
_entity.type
_entity.pdbx_description
1 polymer ?
#
loop_
_entity_poly.entity_id
_entity_poly.type
_entity_poly.pdbx_seq_one_letter_code
_entity_poly.pdbx_strand_id
1 'polypeptide(L)'
;MSVTTINGDYMSLGLVRYFRSDRCINDINLQKFNQGKIKANELVTFDCGLMELKEINKSEIDLPQECSQVLAVIVRPEIEPNYILEQEKQFEFCGYDLVDISCCISVITNCGAEFDSIDYTALNRYGLISSYREAVNTQLDLNERYPEDSHSYCEIVEIWRRLLN
;
A
#
# COMPACT_ATOMS: atom_id res chain seq x y z
N MET A 1 18.06 -8.80 -7.60
CA MET A 1 17.71 -9.06 -6.19
C MET A 1 17.92 -7.76 -5.43
N SER A 2 16.97 -6.82 -5.52
CA SER A 2 16.99 -5.64 -4.66
C SER A 2 16.49 -6.07 -3.29
N VAL A 3 17.35 -5.92 -2.28
CA VAL A 3 16.99 -6.13 -0.89
C VAL A 3 16.03 -5.02 -0.49
N THR A 4 14.79 -5.37 -0.15
CA THR A 4 13.85 -4.47 0.54
C THR A 4 14.58 -3.88 1.74
N THR A 5 14.95 -2.60 1.65
CA THR A 5 15.67 -1.90 2.72
C THR A 5 14.70 -0.90 3.29
N ILE A 6 13.94 -1.33 4.29
CA ILE A 6 13.11 -0.46 5.13
C ILE A 6 14.00 -0.07 6.30
N ASN A 7 14.38 1.20 6.39
CA ASN A 7 15.17 1.71 7.51
C ASN A 7 14.41 1.40 8.81
N GLY A 8 15.12 0.80 9.78
CA GLY A 8 14.57 0.12 10.95
C GLY A 8 13.93 1.02 12.02
N ASP A 9 13.38 2.17 11.65
CA ASP A 9 12.75 3.09 12.57
C ASP A 9 11.22 2.91 12.60
N TYR A 10 10.79 1.78 13.20
CA TYR A 10 9.38 1.44 13.43
C TYR A 10 8.62 2.46 14.29
N MET A 11 9.32 3.48 14.84
CA MET A 11 8.74 4.59 15.61
C MET A 11 8.42 5.82 14.76
N SER A 12 8.74 5.80 13.46
CA SER A 12 8.48 6.89 12.48
C SER A 12 7.03 6.92 11.98
N LEU A 13 6.07 6.72 12.88
CA LEU A 13 4.64 6.69 12.56
C LEU A 13 4.16 8.10 12.17
N GLY A 14 3.26 8.18 11.21
CA GLY A 14 2.74 9.45 10.69
C GLY A 14 3.73 10.27 9.83
N LEU A 15 4.95 9.77 9.61
CA LEU A 15 5.92 10.41 8.73
C LEU A 15 5.78 9.94 7.28
N VAL A 16 6.01 10.85 6.35
CA VAL A 16 6.08 10.51 4.91
C VAL A 16 7.41 9.84 4.62
N ARG A 17 7.34 8.62 4.08
CA ARG A 17 8.48 7.84 3.60
C ARG A 17 8.37 7.64 2.10
N TYR A 18 9.49 7.62 1.39
CA TYR A 18 9.50 7.54 -0.07
C TYR A 18 10.15 6.24 -0.53
N PHE A 19 9.52 5.57 -1.48
CA PHE A 19 9.99 4.30 -2.02
C PHE A 19 10.01 4.36 -3.54
N ARG A 20 11.14 4.02 -4.14
CA ARG A 20 11.18 3.66 -5.56
C ARG A 20 10.58 2.28 -5.74
N SER A 21 9.72 2.16 -6.75
CA SER A 21 9.03 0.92 -7.03
C SER A 21 8.81 0.69 -8.52
N ASP A 22 8.73 -0.58 -8.90
CA ASP A 22 8.20 -1.03 -10.17
C ASP A 22 6.67 -0.94 -10.18
N ARG A 23 6.01 -1.19 -11.32
CA ARG A 23 4.55 -1.13 -11.44
C ARG A 23 3.96 -2.53 -11.36
N CYS A 24 2.95 -2.71 -10.51
CA CYS A 24 2.27 -3.98 -10.34
C CYS A 24 1.03 -4.07 -11.23
N ILE A 25 1.17 -4.66 -12.41
CA ILE A 25 0.03 -4.91 -13.31
C ILE A 25 -0.71 -6.15 -12.82
N ASN A 26 -2.02 -6.03 -12.59
CA ASN A 26 -2.89 -7.13 -12.14
C ASN A 26 -3.16 -8.11 -13.30
N ASP A 27 -2.14 -8.87 -13.66
CA ASP A 27 -2.17 -9.84 -14.76
C ASP A 27 -3.03 -11.07 -14.44
N ILE A 28 -3.09 -12.02 -15.38
CA ILE A 28 -3.91 -13.23 -15.22
C ILE A 28 -3.46 -14.10 -14.03
N ASN A 29 -2.20 -14.05 -13.62
CA ASN A 29 -1.70 -14.84 -12.51
C ASN A 29 -2.08 -14.20 -11.19
N LEU A 30 -1.94 -12.87 -11.06
CA LEU A 30 -2.40 -12.13 -9.89
C LEU A 30 -3.91 -12.20 -9.75
N GLN A 31 -4.67 -12.09 -10.85
CA GLN A 31 -6.11 -12.29 -10.82
C GLN A 31 -6.49 -13.69 -10.33
N LYS A 32 -5.79 -14.75 -10.76
CA LYS A 32 -6.03 -16.10 -10.23
C LYS A 32 -5.71 -16.17 -8.74
N PHE A 33 -4.61 -15.57 -8.33
CA PHE A 33 -4.17 -15.53 -6.94
C PHE A 33 -5.18 -14.83 -6.03
N ASN A 34 -5.72 -13.67 -6.44
CA ASN A 34 -6.75 -12.94 -5.71
C ASN A 34 -8.19 -13.43 -6.00
N GLN A 35 -8.34 -14.64 -6.56
CA GLN A 35 -9.63 -15.26 -6.89
C GLN A 35 -10.51 -14.42 -7.83
N GLY A 36 -9.90 -13.49 -8.57
CA GLY A 36 -10.54 -12.52 -9.44
C GLY A 36 -11.34 -11.48 -8.68
N LYS A 37 -11.19 -11.36 -7.36
CA LYS A 37 -11.96 -10.42 -6.53
C LYS A 37 -11.48 -8.98 -6.70
N ILE A 38 -10.18 -8.76 -6.94
CA ILE A 38 -9.61 -7.43 -7.17
C ILE A 38 -9.72 -7.07 -8.65
N LYS A 39 -10.49 -6.02 -8.96
CA LYS A 39 -10.79 -5.60 -10.34
C LYS A 39 -9.88 -4.50 -10.88
N ALA A 40 -9.02 -3.94 -10.05
CA ALA A 40 -8.05 -2.93 -10.45
C ALA A 40 -7.12 -3.50 -11.53
N ASN A 41 -6.83 -2.71 -12.57
CA ASN A 41 -5.90 -3.13 -13.65
C ASN A 41 -4.43 -3.05 -13.19
N GLU A 42 -4.16 -2.17 -12.23
CA GLU A 42 -2.85 -1.96 -11.63
C GLU A 42 -3.04 -1.82 -10.13
N LEU A 43 -2.18 -2.49 -9.36
CA LEU A 43 -2.15 -2.39 -7.90
C LEU A 43 -1.12 -1.34 -7.50
N VAL A 44 -1.51 -0.46 -6.58
CA VAL A 44 -0.61 0.53 -5.97
C VAL A 44 -0.61 0.29 -4.47
N THR A 45 0.12 -0.74 -4.07
CA THR A 45 0.11 -1.29 -2.70
C THR A 45 1.48 -1.13 -2.06
N PHE A 46 1.53 -1.11 -0.72
CA PHE A 46 2.79 -1.20 0.01
C PHE A 46 3.06 -2.66 0.40
N ASP A 47 3.51 -3.42 -0.59
CA ASP A 47 3.72 -4.86 -0.49
C ASP A 47 5.07 -5.27 -1.08
N CYS A 48 6.00 -5.72 -0.22
CA CYS A 48 7.33 -6.12 -0.64
C CYS A 48 7.41 -7.52 -1.26
N GLY A 49 6.33 -8.30 -1.21
CA GLY A 49 6.18 -9.58 -1.89
C GLY A 49 5.63 -9.44 -3.32
N LEU A 50 4.87 -8.38 -3.59
CA LEU A 50 4.31 -8.09 -4.92
C LEU A 50 5.10 -7.06 -5.73
N MET A 51 5.85 -6.18 -5.06
CA MET A 51 6.53 -5.05 -5.69
C MET A 51 7.97 -4.92 -5.17
N GLU A 52 8.88 -4.49 -6.04
CA GLU A 52 10.19 -4.04 -5.60
C GLU A 52 10.02 -2.70 -4.85
N LEU A 53 10.51 -2.63 -3.62
CA LEU A 53 10.43 -1.43 -2.78
C LEU A 53 11.83 -1.06 -2.28
N LYS A 54 12.33 0.08 -2.75
CA LYS A 54 13.60 0.65 -2.29
C LYS A 54 13.36 2.02 -1.65
N GLU A 55 13.55 2.12 -0.34
CA GLU A 55 13.45 3.39 0.36
C GLU A 55 14.49 4.41 -0.15
N ILE A 56 14.06 5.66 -0.30
CA ILE A 56 14.88 6.78 -0.75
C ILE A 56 14.60 8.03 0.10
N ASN A 57 15.56 8.96 0.14
CA ASN A 57 15.34 10.26 0.77
C ASN A 57 14.53 11.19 -0.14
N LYS A 58 13.87 12.21 0.44
CA LYS A 58 13.12 13.22 -0.34
C LYS A 58 13.96 13.89 -1.42
N SER A 59 15.25 14.15 -1.14
CA SER A 59 16.19 14.75 -2.11
C SER A 59 16.52 13.85 -3.30
N GLU A 60 16.21 12.56 -3.23
CA GLU A 60 16.49 11.59 -4.28
C GLU A 60 15.32 11.39 -5.25
N ILE A 61 14.13 11.90 -4.94
CA ILE A 61 12.90 11.67 -5.74
C ILE A 61 13.10 12.08 -7.21
N ASP A 62 13.76 13.22 -7.46
CA ASP A 62 13.96 13.77 -8.80
C ASP A 62 15.24 13.25 -9.50
N LEU A 63 15.99 12.33 -8.89
CA LEU A 63 17.17 11.76 -9.53
C LEU A 63 16.77 10.76 -10.64
N PRO A 64 17.38 10.84 -11.84
CA PRO A 64 17.05 9.95 -12.95
C PRO A 64 17.39 8.48 -12.63
N GLN A 65 16.43 7.57 -12.79
CA GLN A 65 16.65 6.13 -12.66
C GLN A 65 15.58 5.32 -13.44
N GLU A 66 15.86 4.06 -13.77
CA GLU A 66 14.98 3.12 -14.48
C GLU A 66 13.71 2.69 -13.71
N CYS A 67 13.38 3.31 -12.57
CA CYS A 67 12.17 2.99 -11.83
C CYS A 67 10.95 3.66 -12.46
N SER A 68 9.82 2.96 -12.50
CA SER A 68 8.59 3.44 -13.14
C SER A 68 7.77 4.39 -12.25
N GLN A 69 7.95 4.32 -10.93
CA GLN A 69 7.22 5.15 -9.98
C GLN A 69 7.97 5.39 -8.66
N VAL A 70 7.51 6.42 -7.95
CA VAL A 70 7.82 6.66 -6.53
C VAL A 70 6.51 6.60 -5.75
N LEU A 71 6.52 5.85 -4.65
CA LEU A 71 5.45 5.83 -3.66
C LEU A 71 5.84 6.72 -2.50
N ALA A 72 4.91 7.56 -2.05
CA ALA A 72 4.98 8.21 -0.74
C ALA A 72 3.99 7.50 0.19
N VAL A 73 4.50 7.04 1.33
CA VAL A 73 3.83 6.09 2.22
C VAL A 73 3.82 6.68 3.63
N ILE A 74 2.64 6.67 4.27
CA ILE A 74 2.47 7.10 5.66
C ILE A 74 1.82 5.96 6.44
N VAL A 75 2.56 5.38 7.39
CA VAL A 75 2.04 4.33 8.27
C VAL A 75 1.37 4.98 9.47
N ARG A 76 0.15 4.53 9.83
CA ARG A 76 -0.72 5.18 10.82
C ARG A 76 -0.92 6.68 10.51
N PRO A 77 -1.54 7.02 9.37
CA PRO A 77 -1.77 8.40 8.98
C PRO A 77 -2.75 9.10 9.92
N GLU A 78 -2.86 10.42 9.80
CA GLU A 78 -3.97 11.17 10.39
C GLU A 78 -5.28 10.85 9.65
N ILE A 79 -6.42 11.31 10.20
CA ILE A 79 -7.74 11.05 9.62
C ILE A 79 -7.88 11.67 8.23
N GLU A 80 -7.34 12.88 8.06
CA GLU A 80 -7.35 13.59 6.78
C GLU A 80 -6.09 13.24 5.99
N PRO A 81 -6.21 12.95 4.67
CA PRO A 81 -5.05 12.71 3.83
C PRO A 81 -4.03 13.84 3.88
N ASN A 82 -2.76 13.51 3.70
CA ASN A 82 -1.69 14.51 3.65
C ASN A 82 -1.67 15.26 2.31
N TYR A 83 -2.64 16.16 2.11
CA TYR A 83 -2.81 16.95 0.89
C TYR A 83 -1.62 17.87 0.56
N ILE A 84 -0.64 18.03 1.44
CA ILE A 84 0.62 18.71 1.11
C ILE A 84 1.33 17.99 -0.05
N LEU A 85 1.24 16.65 -0.11
CA LEU A 85 1.81 15.84 -1.19
C LEU A 85 1.16 16.11 -2.56
N GLU A 86 -0.12 16.44 -2.57
CA GLU A 86 -0.85 16.87 -3.77
C GLU A 86 -0.49 18.31 -4.15
N GLN A 87 -0.41 19.21 -3.17
CA GLN A 87 -0.10 20.63 -3.38
C GLN A 87 1.30 20.87 -3.96
N GLU A 88 2.26 20.01 -3.60
CA GLU A 88 3.60 19.99 -4.21
C GLU A 88 3.59 19.42 -5.66
N LYS A 89 2.40 19.10 -6.22
CA LYS A 89 2.13 18.65 -7.61
C LYS A 89 2.86 17.40 -8.06
N GLN A 90 3.36 16.60 -7.14
CA GLN A 90 4.21 15.47 -7.47
C GLN A 90 3.55 14.12 -7.18
N PHE A 91 2.53 14.06 -6.33
CA PHE A 91 1.90 12.78 -5.99
C PHE A 91 0.38 12.82 -6.10
N GLU A 92 -0.17 11.74 -6.62
CA GLU A 92 -1.61 11.45 -6.64
C GLU A 92 -1.97 10.57 -5.45
N PHE A 93 -3.04 10.93 -4.74
CA PHE A 93 -3.59 10.08 -3.68
C PHE A 93 -4.15 8.78 -4.27
N CYS A 94 -3.69 7.64 -3.76
CA CYS A 94 -4.11 6.32 -4.25
C CYS A 94 -5.11 5.62 -3.33
N GLY A 95 -5.16 5.98 -2.04
CA GLY A 95 -6.03 5.35 -1.06
C GLY A 95 -5.27 4.80 0.14
N TYR A 96 -5.93 3.92 0.86
CA TYR A 96 -5.43 3.26 2.06
C TYR A 96 -5.24 1.77 1.84
N ASP A 97 -4.11 1.28 2.30
CA ASP A 97 -3.77 -0.14 2.35
C ASP A 97 -3.82 -0.64 3.80
N LEU A 98 -3.95 -1.95 3.98
CA LEU A 98 -3.83 -2.64 5.27
C LEU A 98 -2.63 -3.57 5.20
N VAL A 99 -1.57 -3.23 5.92
CA VAL A 99 -0.26 -3.89 5.79
C VAL A 99 0.13 -4.59 7.08
N ASP A 100 0.43 -5.88 7.00
CA ASP A 100 1.08 -6.62 8.08
C ASP A 100 2.50 -6.08 8.25
N ILE A 101 2.76 -5.42 9.38
CA ILE A 101 4.04 -4.78 9.67
C ILE A 101 5.18 -5.78 9.91
N SER A 102 4.86 -7.03 10.24
CA SER A 102 5.87 -8.07 10.49
C SER A 102 6.57 -8.45 9.19
N CYS A 103 5.85 -8.39 8.07
CA CYS A 103 6.34 -8.82 6.77
C CYS A 103 6.29 -7.72 5.70
N CYS A 104 5.72 -6.55 5.98
CA CYS A 104 5.47 -5.48 5.00
C CYS A 104 4.74 -6.02 3.76
N ILE A 105 3.65 -6.75 4.02
CA ILE A 105 2.80 -7.41 3.03
C ILE A 105 1.38 -6.88 3.21
N SER A 106 0.72 -6.54 2.10
CA SER A 106 -0.67 -6.08 2.12
C SER A 106 -1.63 -7.25 2.31
N VAL A 107 -2.47 -7.12 3.34
CA VAL A 107 -3.56 -8.04 3.65
C VAL A 107 -4.66 -7.98 2.57
N ILE A 108 -4.77 -6.84 1.87
CA ILE A 108 -5.74 -6.65 0.80
C ILE A 108 -5.27 -7.38 -0.46
N THR A 109 -4.04 -7.14 -0.90
CA THR A 109 -3.59 -7.57 -2.24
C THR A 109 -2.84 -8.90 -2.26
N ASN A 110 -2.25 -9.34 -1.14
CA ASN A 110 -1.34 -10.49 -1.12
C ASN A 110 -1.83 -11.67 -0.24
N CYS A 111 -2.90 -11.52 0.55
CA CYS A 111 -3.49 -12.66 1.27
C CYS A 111 -4.53 -13.45 0.42
N GLY A 112 -4.32 -13.57 -0.89
CA GLY A 112 -5.18 -14.37 -1.78
C GLY A 112 -6.65 -13.90 -1.89
N ALA A 113 -6.96 -12.71 -1.38
CA ALA A 113 -8.31 -12.20 -1.20
C ALA A 113 -9.25 -13.11 -0.37
N GLU A 114 -8.71 -13.71 0.70
CA GLU A 114 -9.39 -14.74 1.50
C GLU A 114 -10.25 -14.20 2.65
N PHE A 115 -10.07 -12.94 3.05
CA PHE A 115 -10.80 -12.37 4.18
C PHE A 115 -12.17 -11.82 3.76
N ASP A 116 -13.24 -12.36 4.35
CA ASP A 116 -14.61 -11.89 4.11
C ASP A 116 -14.91 -10.53 4.77
N SER A 117 -14.00 -10.06 5.64
CA SER A 117 -14.03 -8.72 6.23
C SER A 117 -13.71 -7.60 5.23
N ILE A 118 -13.10 -7.94 4.10
CA ILE A 118 -12.73 -6.97 3.05
C ILE A 118 -13.78 -7.02 1.95
N ASP A 119 -14.45 -5.88 1.70
CA ASP A 119 -15.29 -5.72 0.52
C ASP A 119 -14.41 -5.42 -0.71
N TYR A 120 -13.93 -6.48 -1.36
CA TYR A 120 -13.11 -6.37 -2.57
C TYR A 120 -13.82 -5.65 -3.73
N THR A 121 -15.16 -5.57 -3.71
CA THR A 121 -15.93 -4.88 -4.76
C THR A 121 -15.96 -3.37 -4.58
N ALA A 122 -15.71 -2.88 -3.35
CA ALA A 122 -15.62 -1.47 -3.01
C ALA A 122 -14.20 -0.90 -3.16
N LEU A 123 -13.20 -1.73 -3.47
CA LEU A 123 -11.84 -1.28 -3.74
C LEU A 123 -11.81 -0.33 -4.94
N ASN A 124 -10.97 0.70 -4.85
CA ASN A 124 -10.85 1.70 -5.89
C ASN A 124 -10.02 1.19 -7.09
N ARG A 125 -9.74 2.09 -8.04
CA ARG A 125 -9.01 1.75 -9.28
C ARG A 125 -7.58 1.23 -9.06
N TYR A 126 -7.04 1.37 -7.85
CA TYR A 126 -5.72 0.92 -7.42
C TYR A 126 -5.73 -0.34 -6.56
N GLY A 127 -6.92 -0.91 -6.29
CA GLY A 127 -7.07 -2.04 -5.40
C GLY A 127 -6.99 -1.67 -3.93
N LEU A 128 -7.20 -0.39 -3.59
CA LEU A 128 -7.11 0.15 -2.23
C LEU A 128 -8.47 0.62 -1.69
N ILE A 129 -8.53 0.83 -0.38
CA ILE A 129 -9.70 1.41 0.30
C ILE A 129 -9.68 2.93 0.10
N SER A 130 -10.83 3.54 -0.20
CA SER A 130 -10.88 4.95 -0.59
C SER A 130 -10.89 5.93 0.58
N SER A 131 -11.37 5.51 1.76
CA SER A 131 -11.52 6.39 2.92
C SER A 131 -10.90 5.82 4.18
N TYR A 132 -10.34 6.70 5.02
CA TYR A 132 -9.73 6.32 6.29
C TYR A 132 -10.73 5.60 7.21
N ARG A 133 -11.99 6.07 7.24
CA ARG A 133 -13.06 5.44 8.03
C ARG A 133 -13.31 4.00 7.61
N GLU A 134 -13.36 3.72 6.32
CA GLU A 134 -13.51 2.35 5.82
C GLU A 134 -12.29 1.51 6.17
N ALA A 135 -11.08 2.05 6.03
CA ALA A 135 -9.86 1.34 6.40
C ALA A 135 -9.85 0.95 7.89
N VAL A 136 -10.24 1.87 8.78
CA VAL A 136 -10.39 1.59 10.22
C VAL A 136 -11.46 0.51 10.46
N ASN A 137 -12.63 0.63 9.84
CA ASN A 137 -13.69 -0.36 10.04
C ASN A 137 -13.27 -1.76 9.57
N THR A 138 -12.61 -1.85 8.40
CA THR A 138 -12.11 -3.11 7.86
C THR A 138 -11.00 -3.69 8.73
N GLN A 139 -10.06 -2.87 9.23
CA GLN A 139 -9.00 -3.30 10.15
C GLN A 139 -9.58 -3.87 11.45
N LEU A 140 -10.57 -3.19 12.05
CA LEU A 140 -11.23 -3.64 13.27
C LEU A 140 -11.98 -4.97 13.05
N ASP A 141 -12.76 -5.07 11.96
CA ASP A 141 -13.52 -6.29 11.65
C ASP A 141 -12.59 -7.48 11.34
N LEU A 142 -11.45 -7.25 10.68
CA LEU A 142 -10.41 -8.27 10.48
C LEU A 142 -9.89 -8.82 11.81
N ASN A 143 -9.49 -7.93 12.72
CA ASN A 143 -8.94 -8.31 14.02
C ASN A 143 -9.99 -9.00 14.92
N GLU A 144 -11.26 -8.61 14.82
CA GLU A 144 -12.34 -9.24 15.58
C GLU A 144 -12.70 -10.64 15.05
N ARG A 145 -12.72 -10.83 13.73
CA ARG A 145 -13.13 -12.11 13.11
C ARG A 145 -12.01 -13.13 13.01
N TYR A 146 -10.76 -12.68 12.88
CA TYR A 146 -9.60 -13.53 12.66
C TYR A 146 -8.49 -13.30 13.70
N PRO A 147 -8.78 -13.26 15.01
CA PRO A 147 -7.81 -12.88 16.05
C PRO A 147 -6.59 -13.81 16.16
N GLU A 148 -6.69 -15.04 15.67
CA GLU A 148 -5.62 -16.04 15.67
C GLU A 148 -4.77 -16.00 14.39
N ASP A 149 -5.21 -15.26 13.35
CA ASP A 149 -4.46 -15.08 12.12
C ASP A 149 -3.50 -13.91 12.29
N SER A 150 -2.20 -14.17 12.23
CA SER A 150 -1.17 -13.14 12.38
C SER A 150 -1.29 -12.02 11.35
N HIS A 151 -1.84 -12.30 10.17
CA HIS A 151 -2.03 -11.31 9.11
C HIS A 151 -3.24 -10.40 9.36
N SER A 152 -4.13 -10.72 10.31
CA SER A 152 -5.21 -9.82 10.72
C SER A 152 -4.69 -8.60 11.50
N TYR A 153 -3.51 -8.73 12.14
CA TYR A 153 -2.83 -7.64 12.82
C TYR A 153 -2.06 -6.77 11.83
N CYS A 154 -2.75 -5.80 11.26
CA CYS A 154 -2.22 -4.91 10.23
C CYS A 154 -2.26 -3.45 10.67
N GLU A 155 -1.53 -2.60 9.95
CA GLU A 155 -1.58 -1.14 10.09
C GLU A 155 -2.22 -0.51 8.86
N ILE A 156 -2.91 0.62 9.09
CA ILE A 156 -3.42 1.45 8.01
C ILE A 156 -2.26 2.23 7.42
N VAL A 157 -2.14 2.17 6.10
CA VAL A 157 -1.09 2.83 5.35
C VAL A 157 -1.69 3.72 4.28
N GLU A 158 -1.39 5.02 4.33
CA GLU A 158 -1.76 5.97 3.30
C GLU A 158 -0.78 5.91 2.13
N ILE A 159 -1.30 5.74 0.91
CA ILE A 159 -0.49 5.56 -0.29
C ILE A 159 -0.70 6.71 -1.27
N TRP A 160 0.42 7.26 -1.72
CA TRP A 160 0.52 8.29 -2.72
C TRP A 160 1.49 7.85 -3.81
N ARG A 161 1.23 8.23 -5.06
CA ARG A 161 2.05 7.83 -6.20
C ARG A 161 2.48 8.98 -7.08
N ARG A 162 3.76 8.96 -7.48
CA ARG A 162 4.31 9.73 -8.57
C ARG A 162 4.79 8.79 -9.68
N LEU A 163 4.29 8.97 -10.89
CA LEU A 163 4.85 8.31 -12.07
C LEU A 163 6.09 9.08 -12.53
N LEU A 164 7.15 8.34 -12.86
CA LEU A 164 8.36 8.89 -13.46
C LEU A 164 8.25 8.70 -14.98
N ASN A 165 8.27 9.81 -15.73
CA ASN A 165 8.25 9.85 -17.20
C ASN A 165 9.66 9.94 -17.76
#